data_AF-A0A4Y9ZQG8-F1
#
_entry.id   AF-A0A4Y9ZQG8-F1
#
_cell.length_a   1.000
_cell.length_b   1.000
_cell.length_c   1.000
_cell.angle_alpha   90.00
_cell.angle_beta   90.00
_cell.angle_gamma   90.00
#
_symmetry.space_group_name_H-M   'P 1'
#
loop_
_entity.id
_entity.type
_entity.pdbx_description
1 polymer ?
#
loop_
_entity_poly.entity_id
_entity_poly.type
_entity_poly.pdbx_seq_one_letter_code
_entity_poly.pdbx_strand_id
1 'polypeptide(L)'
;MTPSTLIGAGLNALDEDALFHIFSTMTFEALATFRMVSKHFKIMADTYIFHLWHKALSTFVDDVEAFCHLLQQFRAVVSGSVTLHVILHATRFLWWKPNDMDICCCLGQADKITDFLCDSFGYHRLDESTDVAENYVHDYQGAVASVICLHHPMHGMRIDIISTPKALPKFPIPAFWGTLVMN
;
A
#
# COMPACT_ATOMS: atom_id res chain seq x y z
N MET A 1 26.53 31.53 -16.96
CA MET A 1 25.47 30.51 -16.78
C MET A 1 26.15 29.18 -16.53
N THR A 2 25.89 28.55 -15.39
CA THR A 2 26.45 27.21 -15.08
C THR A 2 25.58 26.14 -15.76
N PRO A 3 26.14 24.99 -16.17
CA PRO A 3 25.37 23.92 -16.82
C PRO A 3 24.14 23.45 -16.02
N SER A 4 24.17 23.59 -14.70
CA SER A 4 23.05 23.30 -13.79
C SER A 4 21.81 24.16 -14.01
N THR A 5 21.93 25.40 -14.52
CA THR A 5 20.79 26.30 -14.71
C THR A 5 20.00 26.00 -15.99
N LEU A 6 20.65 25.39 -17.00
CA LEU A 6 20.02 25.06 -18.29
C LEU A 6 19.17 23.78 -18.22
N ILE A 7 19.60 22.78 -17.45
CA ILE A 7 18.87 21.49 -17.32
C ILE A 7 17.55 21.69 -16.55
N GLY A 8 17.52 22.57 -15.54
CA GLY A 8 16.30 22.88 -14.79
C GLY A 8 15.22 23.57 -15.64
N ALA A 9 15.59 24.32 -16.68
CA ALA A 9 14.63 25.02 -17.53
C ALA A 9 13.91 24.07 -18.51
N GLY A 10 14.59 23.03 -18.99
CA GLY A 10 14.03 22.08 -19.97
C GLY A 10 12.98 21.14 -19.38
N LEU A 11 13.21 20.59 -18.19
CA LEU A 11 12.27 19.64 -17.58
C LEU A 11 11.01 20.30 -17.01
N ASN A 12 11.08 21.57 -16.61
CA ASN A 12 9.90 22.34 -16.19
C ASN A 12 9.02 22.78 -17.38
N ALA A 13 9.49 22.60 -18.62
CA ALA A 13 8.74 22.88 -19.84
C ALA A 13 8.00 21.65 -20.39
N LEU A 14 8.22 20.48 -19.80
CA LEU A 14 7.45 19.28 -20.13
C LEU A 14 6.04 19.40 -19.54
N ASP A 15 5.05 18.91 -20.28
CA ASP A 15 3.70 18.76 -19.75
C ASP A 15 3.61 17.60 -18.74
N GLU A 16 2.49 17.57 -18.02
CA GLU A 16 2.20 16.56 -17.00
C GLU A 16 2.21 15.14 -17.56
N ASP A 17 1.68 14.94 -18.77
CA ASP A 17 1.60 13.63 -19.42
C ASP A 17 2.99 13.09 -19.77
N ALA A 18 3.88 13.92 -20.29
CA ALA A 18 5.26 13.54 -20.57
C ALA A 18 6.01 13.17 -19.28
N LEU A 19 5.80 13.91 -18.19
CA LEU A 19 6.39 13.59 -16.89
C LEU A 19 5.86 12.27 -16.34
N PHE A 20 4.55 12.02 -16.43
CA PHE A 20 3.95 10.73 -16.04
C PHE A 20 4.51 9.57 -16.86
N HIS A 21 4.71 9.76 -18.16
CA HIS A 21 5.34 8.74 -19.01
C HIS A 21 6.78 8.46 -18.57
N ILE A 22 7.58 9.51 -18.31
CA ILE A 22 8.93 9.35 -17.76
C ILE A 22 8.90 8.59 -16.42
N PHE A 23 8.01 8.98 -15.50
CA PHE A 23 7.87 8.34 -14.19
C PHE A 23 7.45 6.88 -14.28
N SER A 24 6.68 6.50 -15.31
CA SER A 24 6.30 5.10 -15.54
C SER A 24 7.47 4.17 -15.86
N THR A 25 8.63 4.73 -16.20
CA THR A 25 9.86 3.97 -16.45
C THR A 25 10.86 4.05 -15.29
N MET A 26 10.57 4.84 -14.25
CA MET A 26 11.47 5.06 -13.11
C MET A 26 11.16 4.11 -11.96
N THR A 27 12.21 3.52 -11.37
CA THR A 27 12.07 2.76 -10.12
C THR A 27 11.55 3.66 -8.99
N PHE A 28 10.96 3.05 -7.96
CA PHE A 28 10.48 3.81 -6.79
C PHE A 28 11.60 4.60 -6.09
N GLU A 29 12.83 4.06 -6.06
CA GLU A 29 14.01 4.76 -5.56
C GLU A 29 14.34 5.99 -6.41
N ALA A 30 14.34 5.86 -7.74
CA ALA A 30 14.59 6.97 -8.65
C ALA A 30 13.53 8.07 -8.49
N LEU A 31 12.25 7.71 -8.35
CA LEU A 31 11.18 8.68 -8.02
C LEU A 31 11.44 9.38 -6.70
N ALA A 32 11.90 8.66 -5.66
CA ALA A 32 12.23 9.24 -4.37
C ALA A 32 13.39 10.25 -4.49
N THR A 33 14.42 9.97 -5.30
CA THR A 33 15.48 10.93 -5.61
C THR A 33 14.94 12.13 -6.39
N PHE A 34 14.06 11.91 -7.36
CA PHE A 34 13.50 12.96 -8.21
C PHE A 34 12.67 13.98 -7.42
N ARG A 35 11.97 13.53 -6.36
CA ARG A 35 11.25 14.40 -5.42
C ARG A 35 12.14 15.42 -4.72
N MET A 36 13.45 15.20 -4.66
CA MET A 36 14.40 16.10 -4.00
C MET A 36 14.94 17.19 -4.93
N VAL A 37 14.65 17.14 -6.24
CA VAL A 37 15.21 18.05 -7.25
C VAL A 37 14.56 19.44 -7.18
N SER A 38 13.23 19.51 -7.11
CA SER A 38 12.49 20.78 -7.04
C SER A 38 11.12 20.59 -6.41
N LYS A 39 10.48 21.69 -5.98
CA LYS A 39 9.10 21.66 -5.47
C LYS A 39 8.11 21.15 -6.53
N HIS A 40 8.31 21.51 -7.79
CA HIS A 40 7.46 21.05 -8.88
C HIS A 40 7.58 19.54 -9.06
N PHE A 41 8.81 19.00 -9.17
CA PHE A 41 9.01 17.54 -9.30
C PHE A 41 8.54 16.77 -8.09
N LYS A 42 8.67 17.34 -6.88
CA LYS A 42 8.08 16.77 -5.68
C LYS A 42 6.57 16.58 -5.84
N ILE A 43 5.85 17.64 -6.26
CA ILE A 43 4.40 17.59 -6.46
C ILE A 43 4.07 16.54 -7.53
N MET A 44 4.72 16.57 -8.69
CA MET A 44 4.44 15.65 -9.79
C MET A 44 4.70 14.19 -9.41
N ALA A 45 5.81 13.91 -8.74
CA ALA A 45 6.12 12.55 -8.28
C ALA A 45 5.18 12.10 -7.14
N ASP A 46 4.78 13.00 -6.23
CA ASP A 46 3.76 12.70 -5.21
C ASP A 46 2.41 12.37 -5.87
N THR A 47 1.97 13.12 -6.88
CA THR A 47 0.75 12.84 -7.66
C THR A 47 0.85 11.51 -8.39
N TYR A 48 1.98 11.22 -9.03
CA TYR A 48 2.19 9.96 -9.73
C TYR A 48 2.20 8.74 -8.78
N ILE A 49 2.87 8.85 -7.63
CA ILE A 49 2.84 7.81 -6.60
C ILE A 49 1.42 7.60 -6.09
N PHE A 50 0.66 8.67 -5.88
CA PHE A 50 -0.76 8.57 -5.50
C PHE A 50 -1.58 7.88 -6.58
N HIS A 51 -1.34 8.16 -7.86
CA HIS A 51 -1.99 7.46 -8.98
C HIS A 51 -1.71 5.95 -8.96
N LEU A 52 -0.45 5.55 -8.71
CA LEU A 52 -0.09 4.13 -8.58
C LEU A 52 -0.82 3.45 -7.42
N TRP A 53 -0.86 4.11 -6.26
CA TRP A 53 -1.60 3.64 -5.10
C TRP A 53 -3.09 3.51 -5.39
N HIS A 54 -3.70 4.53 -6.00
CA HIS A 54 -5.10 4.51 -6.33
C HIS A 54 -5.44 3.34 -7.26
N LYS A 55 -4.63 3.13 -8.29
CA LYS A 55 -4.80 2.01 -9.23
C LYS A 55 -4.65 0.64 -8.56
N ALA A 56 -3.72 0.51 -7.61
CA ALA A 56 -3.52 -0.73 -6.88
C ALA A 56 -4.65 -1.02 -5.89
N LEU A 57 -5.21 0.02 -5.25
CA LEU A 57 -6.32 -0.13 -4.30
C LEU A 57 -7.66 -0.31 -4.98
N SER A 58 -7.85 0.24 -6.18
CA SER A 58 -9.11 0.11 -6.93
C SER A 58 -9.46 -1.31 -7.35
N THR A 59 -8.55 -2.28 -7.16
CA THR A 59 -8.87 -3.71 -7.36
C THR A 59 -9.55 -4.34 -6.15
N PHE A 60 -9.47 -3.70 -4.97
CA PHE A 60 -10.03 -4.18 -3.71
C PHE A 60 -11.22 -3.34 -3.26
N VAL A 61 -11.23 -2.04 -3.54
CA VAL A 61 -12.28 -1.12 -3.09
C VAL A 61 -12.74 -0.23 -4.24
N ASP A 62 -14.05 -0.05 -4.36
CA ASP A 62 -14.64 0.81 -5.41
C ASP A 62 -14.41 2.30 -5.13
N ASP A 63 -14.43 2.69 -3.85
CA ASP A 63 -14.17 4.05 -3.38
C ASP A 63 -12.85 4.12 -2.61
N VAL A 64 -11.78 4.36 -3.36
CA VAL A 64 -10.42 4.46 -2.82
C VAL A 64 -10.27 5.66 -1.87
N GLU A 65 -11.02 6.75 -2.08
CA GLU A 65 -10.92 7.96 -1.26
C GLU A 65 -11.52 7.70 0.13
N ALA A 66 -12.72 7.12 0.20
CA ALA A 66 -13.34 6.70 1.45
C ALA A 66 -12.46 5.68 2.19
N PHE A 67 -11.85 4.74 1.46
CA PHE A 67 -10.91 3.79 2.04
C PHE A 67 -9.64 4.46 2.59
N CYS A 68 -9.07 5.45 1.88
CA CYS A 68 -7.92 6.21 2.38
C CYS A 68 -8.27 6.99 3.65
N HIS A 69 -9.47 7.58 3.72
CA HIS A 69 -9.97 8.25 4.92
C HIS A 69 -10.13 7.29 6.10
N LEU A 70 -10.64 6.09 5.86
CA LEU A 70 -10.72 5.03 6.86
C LEU A 70 -9.34 4.71 7.47
N LEU A 71 -8.35 4.48 6.60
CA LEU A 71 -6.99 4.18 7.04
C LEU A 71 -6.40 5.31 7.88
N GLN A 72 -6.60 6.57 7.47
CA GLN A 72 -6.15 7.73 8.25
C GLN A 72 -6.85 7.82 9.61
N GLN A 73 -8.18 7.67 9.64
CA GLN A 73 -9.00 7.74 10.85
C GLN A 73 -8.55 6.70 11.88
N PHE A 74 -8.29 5.47 11.45
CA PHE A 74 -7.89 4.37 12.32
C PHE A 74 -6.36 4.20 12.44
N ARG A 75 -5.60 5.15 11.87
CA ARG A 75 -4.13 5.11 11.78
C ARG A 75 -3.59 3.80 11.21
N ALA A 76 -4.36 3.14 10.34
CA ALA A 76 -3.97 1.90 9.69
C ALA A 76 -3.16 2.17 8.42
N VAL A 77 -2.46 1.15 7.94
CA VAL A 77 -1.63 1.23 6.74
C VAL A 77 -1.78 -0.02 5.90
N VAL A 78 -1.75 0.12 4.57
CA VAL A 78 -1.67 -1.01 3.66
C VAL A 78 -0.24 -1.53 3.63
N SER A 79 -0.09 -2.85 3.70
CA SER A 79 1.17 -3.57 3.72
C SER A 79 1.17 -4.75 2.74
N GLY A 80 2.26 -5.52 2.77
CA GLY A 80 2.35 -6.78 2.04
C GLY A 80 2.38 -6.62 0.53
N SER A 81 1.66 -7.52 -0.14
CA SER A 81 1.72 -7.72 -1.59
C SER A 81 1.33 -6.47 -2.38
N VAL A 82 0.29 -5.73 -1.98
CA VAL A 82 -0.14 -4.49 -2.64
C VAL A 82 0.94 -3.41 -2.59
N THR A 83 1.51 -3.17 -1.41
CA THR A 83 2.58 -2.18 -1.25
C THR A 83 3.80 -2.59 -2.07
N LEU A 84 4.12 -3.89 -2.12
CA LEU A 84 5.24 -4.41 -2.90
C LEU A 84 5.00 -4.18 -4.40
N HIS A 85 3.77 -4.39 -4.88
CA HIS A 85 3.38 -4.14 -6.26
C HIS A 85 3.64 -2.68 -6.67
N VAL A 86 3.26 -1.72 -5.81
CA VAL A 86 3.52 -0.28 -6.05
C VAL A 86 5.01 0.03 -6.10
N ILE A 87 5.81 -0.56 -5.20
CA ILE A 87 7.27 -0.36 -5.19
C ILE A 87 7.92 -0.95 -6.45
N LEU A 88 7.42 -2.10 -6.92
CA LEU A 88 7.97 -2.81 -8.07
C LEU A 88 7.44 -2.34 -9.45
N HIS A 89 6.63 -1.27 -9.50
CA HIS A 89 5.89 -0.83 -10.70
C HIS A 89 6.70 -0.52 -11.97
N ALA A 90 8.02 -0.36 -11.87
CA ALA A 90 8.93 -0.12 -13.00
C ALA A 90 10.09 -1.13 -13.04
N THR A 91 9.89 -2.31 -12.46
CA THR A 91 10.87 -3.41 -12.46
C THR A 91 10.46 -4.49 -13.46
N ARG A 92 11.29 -5.54 -13.63
CA ARG A 92 10.95 -6.69 -14.49
C ARG A 92 9.72 -7.50 -14.04
N PHE A 93 9.14 -7.19 -12.89
CA PHE A 93 8.04 -7.94 -12.27
C PHE A 93 6.64 -7.34 -12.56
N LEU A 94 6.48 -6.55 -13.63
CA LEU A 94 5.19 -5.91 -13.98
C LEU A 94 4.02 -6.88 -14.19
N TRP A 95 4.32 -8.13 -14.53
CA TRP A 95 3.33 -9.17 -14.75
C TRP A 95 2.74 -9.72 -13.44
N TRP A 96 3.46 -9.56 -12.33
CA TRP A 96 3.00 -10.01 -11.02
C TRP A 96 1.98 -9.02 -10.44
N LYS A 97 0.90 -9.56 -9.87
CA LYS A 97 -0.17 -8.80 -9.25
C LYS A 97 -0.47 -9.37 -7.86
N PRO A 98 -0.85 -8.52 -6.89
CA PRO A 98 -1.29 -8.99 -5.58
C PRO A 98 -2.62 -9.74 -5.72
N ASN A 99 -2.76 -10.83 -4.96
CA ASN A 99 -4.02 -11.60 -4.87
C ASN A 99 -4.83 -11.22 -3.62
N ASP A 100 -4.20 -10.52 -2.69
CA ASP A 100 -4.71 -10.12 -1.39
C ASP A 100 -4.22 -8.71 -1.03
N MET A 101 -4.78 -8.15 0.03
CA MET A 101 -4.33 -6.88 0.61
C MET A 101 -4.22 -7.00 2.12
N ASP A 102 -3.06 -6.66 2.67
CA ASP A 102 -2.86 -6.61 4.11
C ASP A 102 -3.09 -5.20 4.65
N ILE A 103 -3.86 -5.08 5.73
CA ILE A 103 -4.06 -3.84 6.47
C ILE A 103 -3.50 -4.00 7.87
N CYS A 104 -2.40 -3.31 8.17
CA CYS A 104 -1.83 -3.26 9.52
C CYS A 104 -2.48 -2.16 10.36
N CYS A 105 -2.97 -2.50 11.55
CA CYS A 105 -3.58 -1.54 12.47
C CYS A 105 -3.19 -1.80 13.95
N CYS A 106 -3.47 -0.83 14.82
CA CYS A 106 -3.32 -1.03 16.27
C CYS A 106 -4.40 -1.97 16.82
N LEU A 107 -4.08 -2.66 17.90
CA LEU A 107 -5.05 -3.45 18.67
C LEU A 107 -6.30 -2.62 19.02
N GLY A 108 -7.47 -3.22 18.83
CA GLY A 108 -8.78 -2.58 19.08
C GLY A 108 -9.33 -1.74 17.92
N GLN A 109 -8.60 -1.60 16.81
CA GLN A 109 -9.13 -0.98 15.58
C GLN A 109 -9.58 -2.00 14.53
N ALA A 110 -9.11 -3.25 14.60
CA ALA A 110 -9.40 -4.25 13.57
C ALA A 110 -10.89 -4.53 13.39
N ASP A 111 -11.66 -4.66 14.48
CA ASP A 111 -13.11 -4.85 14.36
C ASP A 111 -13.79 -3.66 13.68
N LYS A 112 -13.39 -2.41 14.00
CA LYS A 112 -13.98 -1.21 13.38
C LYS A 112 -13.66 -1.10 11.89
N ILE A 113 -12.43 -1.45 11.51
CA ILE A 113 -12.02 -1.50 10.09
C ILE A 113 -12.81 -2.62 9.39
N THR A 114 -12.96 -3.77 10.05
CA THR A 114 -13.73 -4.90 9.53
C THR A 114 -15.17 -4.51 9.27
N ASP A 115 -15.84 -3.94 10.28
CA ASP A 115 -17.24 -3.55 10.19
C ASP A 115 -17.44 -2.53 9.06
N PHE A 116 -16.54 -1.54 8.93
CA PHE A 116 -16.60 -0.60 7.82
C PHE A 116 -16.44 -1.27 6.45
N LEU A 117 -15.51 -2.21 6.31
CA LEU A 117 -15.30 -2.93 5.05
C LEU A 117 -16.49 -3.82 4.70
N CYS A 118 -17.12 -4.44 5.69
CA CYS A 118 -18.34 -5.21 5.52
C CYS A 118 -19.52 -4.33 5.09
N ASP A 119 -19.75 -3.23 5.82
CA ASP A 119 -20.91 -2.36 5.62
C ASP A 119 -20.81 -1.52 4.35
N SER A 120 -19.60 -1.02 4.02
CA SER A 120 -19.40 -0.05 2.93
C SER A 120 -18.95 -0.70 1.62
N PHE A 121 -18.22 -1.81 1.69
CA PHE A 121 -17.63 -2.46 0.52
C PHE A 121 -18.07 -3.90 0.32
N GLY A 122 -19.07 -4.39 1.07
CA GLY A 122 -19.65 -5.72 0.84
C GLY A 122 -18.69 -6.88 1.11
N TYR A 123 -17.66 -6.67 1.93
CA TYR A 123 -16.78 -7.75 2.37
C TYR A 123 -17.43 -8.63 3.44
N HIS A 124 -17.05 -9.90 3.49
CA HIS A 124 -17.57 -10.86 4.45
C HIS A 124 -16.42 -11.43 5.28
N ARG A 125 -16.61 -11.54 6.59
CA ARG A 125 -15.66 -12.24 7.48
C ARG A 125 -15.60 -13.71 7.05
N LEU A 126 -14.39 -14.25 6.93
CA LEU A 126 -14.20 -15.69 6.80
C LEU A 126 -14.31 -16.30 8.21
N ASP A 127 -15.30 -17.17 8.41
CA ASP A 127 -15.54 -17.87 9.69
C ASP A 127 -14.49 -18.95 10.01
N GLU A 128 -13.38 -19.01 9.24
CA GLU A 128 -12.34 -20.01 9.42
C GLU A 128 -11.53 -19.73 10.69
N SER A 129 -12.01 -20.40 11.73
CA SER A 129 -11.50 -20.57 13.07
C SER A 129 -10.00 -20.81 13.15
N THR A 130 -9.31 -19.91 13.86
CA THR A 130 -8.19 -20.16 14.78
C THR A 130 -6.84 -20.63 14.23
N ASP A 131 -6.74 -21.53 13.24
CA ASP A 131 -5.46 -22.14 12.86
C ASP A 131 -4.51 -21.15 12.14
N VAL A 132 -5.04 -20.22 11.36
CA VAL A 132 -4.22 -19.20 10.69
C VAL A 132 -3.68 -18.21 11.72
N ALA A 133 -4.52 -17.76 12.66
CA ALA A 133 -4.10 -16.82 13.70
C ALA A 133 -3.00 -17.42 14.60
N GLU A 134 -3.09 -18.70 14.97
CA GLU A 134 -2.06 -19.36 15.78
C GLU A 134 -0.71 -19.42 15.06
N ASN A 135 -0.69 -19.81 13.78
CA ASN A 135 0.55 -19.85 12.98
C ASN A 135 1.18 -18.44 12.82
N TYR A 136 0.38 -17.42 12.53
CA TYR A 136 0.85 -16.03 12.43
C TYR A 136 1.35 -15.48 13.78
N VAL A 137 0.71 -15.82 14.90
CA VAL A 137 1.15 -15.32 16.21
C VAL A 137 2.50 -15.95 16.60
N HIS A 138 2.73 -17.22 16.27
CA HIS A 138 3.99 -17.91 16.54
C HIS A 138 5.16 -17.39 15.70
N ASP A 139 4.96 -17.20 14.39
CA ASP A 139 6.04 -16.85 13.47
C ASP A 139 6.54 -15.41 13.66
N TYR A 140 5.67 -14.49 14.10
CA TYR A 140 5.98 -13.06 14.15
C TYR A 140 6.48 -12.58 15.52
N GLN A 141 6.89 -13.48 16.42
CA GLN A 141 7.49 -13.16 17.72
C GLN A 141 6.70 -12.10 18.53
N GLY A 142 5.36 -12.14 18.48
CA GLY A 142 4.50 -11.19 19.18
C GLY A 142 4.35 -9.81 18.50
N ALA A 143 4.77 -9.65 17.23
CA ALA A 143 4.49 -8.46 16.44
C ALA A 143 3.04 -8.40 15.93
N VAL A 144 2.39 -9.57 15.79
CA VAL A 144 0.99 -9.75 15.40
C VAL A 144 0.19 -10.23 16.61
N ALA A 145 -0.90 -9.55 16.91
CA ALA A 145 -1.83 -9.90 18.00
C ALA A 145 -3.04 -10.67 17.48
N SER A 146 -3.55 -10.32 16.29
CA SER A 146 -4.65 -11.02 15.64
C SER A 146 -4.66 -10.74 14.15
N VAL A 147 -5.28 -11.64 13.39
CA VAL A 147 -5.55 -11.47 11.96
C VAL A 147 -7.04 -11.72 11.75
N ILE A 148 -7.73 -10.83 11.03
CA ILE A 148 -9.10 -11.01 10.59
C ILE A 148 -9.09 -11.08 9.06
N CYS A 149 -9.47 -12.22 8.51
CA CYS A 149 -9.51 -12.43 7.06
C CYS A 149 -10.90 -12.09 6.52
N LEU A 150 -10.94 -11.26 5.48
CA LEU A 150 -12.15 -10.86 4.76
C LEU A 150 -12.08 -11.32 3.31
N HIS A 151 -13.24 -11.67 2.75
CA HIS A 151 -13.38 -12.03 1.35
C HIS A 151 -14.50 -11.22 0.69
N HIS A 152 -14.29 -10.82 -0.57
CA HIS A 152 -15.33 -10.19 -1.38
C HIS A 152 -16.05 -11.23 -2.24
N PRO A 153 -17.38 -11.44 -2.08
CA PRO A 153 -18.10 -12.56 -2.70
C PRO A 153 -18.11 -12.50 -4.23
N MET A 154 -18.07 -11.30 -4.82
CA MET A 154 -18.16 -11.14 -6.28
C MET A 154 -16.80 -11.10 -6.99
N HIS A 155 -15.72 -10.76 -6.28
CA HIS A 155 -14.42 -10.46 -6.90
C HIS A 155 -13.33 -11.47 -6.52
N GLY A 156 -13.61 -12.33 -5.53
CA GLY A 156 -12.61 -13.28 -5.01
C GLY A 156 -11.42 -12.59 -4.35
N MET A 157 -11.51 -11.28 -4.09
CA MET A 157 -10.46 -10.49 -3.46
C MET A 157 -10.44 -10.75 -1.96
N ARG A 158 -9.25 -10.86 -1.40
CA ARG A 158 -9.01 -11.08 0.03
C ARG A 158 -8.40 -9.85 0.67
N ILE A 159 -8.85 -9.50 1.88
CA ILE A 159 -8.23 -8.50 2.73
C ILE A 159 -7.92 -9.13 4.08
N ASP A 160 -6.67 -9.06 4.53
CA ASP A 160 -6.28 -9.49 5.86
C ASP A 160 -6.02 -8.27 6.75
N ILE A 161 -6.76 -8.16 7.85
CA ILE A 161 -6.60 -7.08 8.84
C ILE A 161 -5.72 -7.60 9.97
N ILE A 162 -4.51 -7.09 10.03
CA ILE A 162 -3.45 -7.52 10.94
C ILE A 162 -3.35 -6.51 12.09
N SER A 163 -3.76 -6.94 13.28
CA SER A 163 -3.59 -6.14 14.51
C SER A 163 -2.20 -6.34 15.09
N THR A 164 -1.53 -5.25 15.44
CA THR A 164 -0.29 -5.29 16.24
C THR A 164 -0.54 -4.82 17.67
N PRO A 165 0.10 -5.43 18.70
CA PRO A 165 -0.02 -4.96 20.07
C PRO A 165 0.74 -3.65 20.31
N LYS A 166 1.61 -3.24 19.38
CA LYS A 166 2.38 -2.00 19.49
C LYS A 166 1.55 -0.78 19.04
N ALA A 167 1.77 0.36 19.69
CA ALA A 167 1.02 1.60 19.44
C ALA A 167 1.23 2.23 18.04
N LEU A 168 2.19 1.71 17.26
CA LEU A 168 2.48 2.21 15.91
C LEU A 168 2.41 1.05 14.90
N PRO A 169 1.43 1.05 13.98
CA PRO A 169 1.26 0.01 12.97
C PRO A 169 2.32 0.07 11.85
N LYS A 170 3.27 1.02 11.94
CA LYS A 170 4.48 1.07 11.12
C LYS A 170 5.59 0.13 11.62
N PHE A 171 5.51 -0.31 12.87
CA PHE A 171 6.55 -1.14 13.50
C PHE A 171 6.68 -2.56 12.90
N PRO A 172 5.59 -3.22 12.45
CA PRO A 172 5.70 -4.53 11.80
C PRO A 172 6.30 -4.45 10.39
N ILE A 173 6.29 -3.30 9.73
CA ILE A 173 6.66 -3.20 8.30
C ILE A 173 8.09 -3.71 8.07
N PRO A 174 9.15 -3.30 8.80
CA PRO A 174 10.46 -3.91 8.58
C PRO A 174 10.53 -5.41 8.89
N ALA A 175 9.70 -5.91 9.81
CA ALA A 175 9.67 -7.34 10.17
C ALA A 175 8.94 -8.19 9.12
N PHE A 176 7.77 -7.73 8.63
CA PHE A 176 7.01 -8.34 7.53
C PHE A 176 7.80 -8.37 6.21
N TRP A 177 8.65 -7.37 5.99
CA TRP A 177 9.45 -7.28 4.77
C TRP A 177 10.84 -7.90 4.92
N GLY A 178 11.27 -8.17 6.16
CA GLY A 178 12.50 -8.87 6.50
C GLY A 178 12.37 -10.39 6.41
N THR A 179 11.15 -10.92 6.50
CA THR A 179 10.83 -12.29 6.07
C THR A 179 10.77 -12.32 4.55
N LEU A 180 11.95 -12.38 3.93
CA LEU A 180 12.12 -12.91 2.57
C LEU A 180 11.27 -14.17 2.47
N VAL A 181 10.28 -14.18 1.57
CA VAL A 181 9.31 -15.27 1.34
C VAL A 181 8.12 -15.23 2.29
N MET A 182 6.98 -14.70 1.81
CA MET A 182 5.66 -15.34 1.94
C MET A 182 4.68 -14.62 1.01
N ASN A 183 4.70 -15.05 -0.26
CA ASN A 183 3.56 -15.16 -1.16
C ASN A 183 3.68 -16.54 -1.80
#